data_AF-A0A1C9I238-F1
#
_entry.id   AF-A0A1C9I238-F1
#
_cell.length_a   1.000
_cell.length_b   1.000
_cell.length_c   1.000
_cell.angle_alpha   90.00
_cell.angle_beta   90.00
_cell.angle_gamma   90.00
#
_symmetry.space_group_name_H-M   'P 1'
#
loop_
_entity.id
_entity.type
_entity.pdbx_description
1 polymer ?
#
loop_
_entity_poly.entity_id
_entity_poly.type
_entity_poly.pdbx_seq_one_letter_code
_entity_poly.pdbx_strand_id
1 'polypeptide(L)'
;MTDNTMHLASEATAKKKMNLVQLTFIVAVNMMGSGIIMLPANMAQVGAISLLSWLVTAIGSMAIAYGFAQAGIFNQRPGGMSAYAEDAYGKDGFFLVFFLYFLSLAIGNVAIGISAVGYLAGFFPVLTSTPIMTCLALIVLLWLTTAANFGGPRITGRIGSITVWGVIIPVGLLSIIGWLWFSSSTFAAAWNPKGLSLGQGMGSSISLTLWAFLGME
;
A
#
# COMPACT_ATOMS: atom_id res chain seq x y z
N MET A 1 22.56 18.12 -48.38
CA MET A 1 22.86 18.65 -47.03
C MET A 1 21.61 18.57 -46.13
N THR A 2 20.83 17.48 -46.22
CA THR A 2 19.47 17.38 -45.67
C THR A 2 19.19 16.05 -44.95
N ASP A 3 20.23 15.28 -44.62
CA ASP A 3 20.08 13.95 -43.99
C ASP A 3 20.41 13.95 -42.48
N ASN A 4 21.18 14.94 -42.01
CA ASN A 4 21.58 15.02 -40.60
C ASN A 4 20.56 15.72 -39.69
N THR A 5 19.54 16.39 -40.23
CA THR A 5 18.52 17.07 -39.41
C THR A 5 17.39 16.13 -38.97
N MET A 6 17.21 14.99 -39.64
CA MET A 6 16.17 14.02 -39.29
C MET A 6 16.65 13.03 -38.21
N HIS A 7 17.97 12.76 -38.14
CA HIS A 7 18.57 11.95 -37.08
C HIS A 7 18.60 12.66 -35.72
N LEU A 8 18.71 14.00 -35.71
CA LEU A 8 18.78 14.79 -34.46
C LEU A 8 17.40 15.02 -33.80
N ALA A 9 16.30 14.78 -34.51
CA ALA A 9 14.94 14.93 -33.97
C ALA A 9 14.38 13.65 -33.32
N SER A 10 15.02 12.49 -33.53
CA SER A 10 14.54 11.19 -33.02
C SER A 10 15.09 10.83 -31.63
N GLU A 11 16.21 11.43 -31.21
CA GLU A 11 16.84 11.12 -29.91
C GLU A 11 16.24 11.89 -28.72
N ALA A 12 15.38 12.88 -28.95
CA ALA A 12 14.86 13.77 -27.93
C ALA A 12 13.50 13.38 -27.34
N THR A 13 13.20 12.08 -27.19
CA THR A 13 12.23 11.62 -26.16
C THR A 13 12.43 10.15 -25.81
N ALA A 14 13.64 9.76 -25.40
CA ALA A 14 13.78 8.51 -24.65
C ALA A 14 12.95 8.64 -23.35
N LYS A 15 11.69 8.16 -23.39
CA LYS A 15 10.86 8.00 -22.20
C LYS A 15 11.75 7.31 -21.16
N LYS A 16 12.08 8.01 -20.07
CA LYS A 16 12.89 7.50 -18.97
C LYS A 16 12.18 6.27 -18.40
N LYS A 17 12.54 5.07 -18.88
CA LYS A 17 12.00 3.81 -18.39
C LYS A 17 12.59 3.56 -17.00
N MET A 18 11.76 3.10 -16.07
CA MET A 18 12.23 2.71 -14.74
C MET A 18 13.02 1.40 -14.84
N ASN A 19 14.09 1.28 -14.07
CA ASN A 19 14.85 0.03 -13.97
C ASN A 19 14.21 -0.92 -12.95
N LEU A 20 14.69 -2.18 -12.90
CA LEU A 20 14.16 -3.21 -12.00
C LEU A 20 14.14 -2.74 -10.54
N VAL A 21 15.22 -2.15 -10.06
CA VAL A 21 15.33 -1.69 -8.66
C VAL A 21 14.28 -0.62 -8.37
N GLN A 22 14.10 0.35 -9.26
CA GLN A 22 13.07 1.39 -9.12
C GLN A 22 11.65 0.81 -9.12
N LEU A 23 11.38 -0.19 -9.97
CA LEU A 23 10.10 -0.90 -10.01
C LEU A 23 9.86 -1.75 -8.74
N THR A 24 10.89 -2.41 -8.20
CA THR A 24 10.77 -3.13 -6.93
C THR A 24 10.51 -2.17 -5.77
N PHE A 25 11.23 -1.05 -5.71
CA PHE A 25 11.05 -0.06 -4.65
C PHE A 25 9.68 0.61 -4.71
N ILE A 26 9.16 0.95 -5.90
CA ILE A 26 7.84 1.59 -5.99
C ILE A 26 6.73 0.65 -5.51
N VAL A 27 6.82 -0.64 -5.87
CA VAL A 27 5.86 -1.66 -5.40
C VAL A 27 5.97 -1.84 -3.88
N ALA A 28 7.18 -2.01 -3.34
CA ALA A 28 7.38 -2.15 -1.89
C ALA A 28 6.84 -0.94 -1.12
N VAL A 29 7.04 0.28 -1.65
CA VAL A 29 6.51 1.51 -1.09
C VAL A 29 4.98 1.55 -1.09
N ASN A 30 4.37 1.19 -2.22
CA ASN A 30 2.92 1.18 -2.35
C ASN A 30 2.27 0.23 -1.33
N MET A 31 2.88 -0.95 -1.13
CA MET A 31 2.45 -1.94 -0.13
C MET A 31 2.69 -1.47 1.32
N MET A 32 3.83 -0.82 1.59
CA MET A 32 4.17 -0.36 2.95
C MET A 32 3.25 0.73 3.47
N GLY A 33 2.65 1.55 2.60
CA GLY A 33 1.94 2.79 2.93
C GLY A 33 1.04 2.73 4.17
N SER A 34 -0.26 2.47 3.99
CA SER A 34 -1.24 2.69 5.06
C SER A 34 -1.43 1.54 6.04
N GLY A 35 -0.99 0.32 5.67
CA GLY A 35 -1.09 -0.87 6.51
C GLY A 35 -0.08 -0.89 7.65
N ILE A 36 1.20 -0.70 7.33
CA ILE A 36 2.27 -1.17 8.20
C ILE A 36 2.31 -0.50 9.57
N ILE A 37 1.92 0.78 9.64
CA ILE A 37 2.03 1.56 10.86
C ILE A 37 0.89 1.23 11.83
N MET A 38 -0.31 0.94 11.33
CA MET A 38 -1.52 0.72 12.16
C MET A 38 -1.77 -0.76 12.45
N LEU A 39 -1.13 -1.65 11.68
CA LEU A 39 -1.17 -3.10 11.88
C LEU A 39 -0.80 -3.53 13.31
N PRO A 40 0.28 -3.05 13.95
CA PRO A 40 0.62 -3.47 15.30
C PRO A 40 -0.51 -3.18 16.30
N ALA A 41 -1.13 -2.00 16.23
CA ALA A 41 -2.23 -1.62 17.12
C ALA A 41 -3.47 -2.48 16.88
N ASN A 42 -3.85 -2.71 15.62
CA ASN A 42 -5.02 -3.53 15.28
C ASN A 42 -4.81 -5.01 15.64
N MET A 43 -3.62 -5.56 15.39
CA MET A 43 -3.27 -6.94 15.75
C MET A 43 -3.14 -7.13 17.27
N ALA A 44 -2.68 -6.11 18.00
CA ALA A 44 -2.63 -6.14 19.46
C ALA A 44 -4.02 -6.28 20.10
N GLN A 45 -5.08 -5.79 19.45
CA GLN A 45 -6.46 -6.01 19.91
C GLN A 45 -6.89 -7.47 19.82
N VAL A 46 -6.28 -8.28 18.95
CA VAL A 46 -6.52 -9.73 18.85
C VAL A 46 -5.58 -10.48 19.80
N GLY A 47 -4.33 -10.04 19.89
CA GLY A 47 -3.24 -10.71 20.63
C GLY A 47 -2.15 -11.20 19.68
N ALA A 48 -0.97 -11.53 20.20
CA ALA A 48 0.17 -11.94 19.37
C ALA A 48 -0.06 -13.26 18.59
N ILE A 49 -1.07 -14.06 18.95
CA ILE A 49 -1.55 -15.21 18.15
C ILE A 49 -1.93 -14.81 16.71
N SER A 50 -2.34 -13.55 16.50
CA SER A 50 -2.62 -13.00 15.17
C SER A 50 -1.39 -12.96 14.26
N LEU A 51 -0.16 -12.96 14.79
CA LEU A 51 1.06 -12.97 13.98
C LEU A 51 1.15 -14.20 13.07
N LEU A 52 0.50 -15.31 13.44
CA LEU A 52 0.42 -16.49 12.61
C LEU A 52 -0.36 -16.26 11.30
N SER A 53 -1.24 -15.25 11.24
CA SER A 53 -1.93 -14.88 10.00
C SER A 53 -0.96 -14.40 8.92
N TRP A 54 0.20 -13.82 9.29
CA TRP A 54 1.21 -13.39 8.32
C TRP A 54 1.75 -14.54 7.48
N LEU A 55 1.85 -15.76 8.02
CA LEU A 55 2.31 -16.91 7.24
C LEU A 55 1.31 -17.23 6.12
N VAL A 56 0.02 -17.29 6.47
CA VAL A 56 -1.05 -17.57 5.50
C VAL A 56 -1.15 -16.44 4.47
N THR A 57 -1.13 -15.19 4.93
CA THR A 57 -1.19 -14.02 4.07
C THR A 57 0.01 -13.94 3.15
N ALA A 58 1.24 -14.11 3.64
CA ALA A 58 2.43 -14.02 2.82
C ALA A 58 2.44 -15.08 1.70
N ILE A 59 2.03 -16.32 2.01
CA ILE A 59 1.90 -17.38 1.01
C ILE A 59 0.83 -17.03 -0.03
N GLY A 60 -0.35 -16.59 0.42
CA GLY A 60 -1.44 -16.19 -0.48
C GLY A 60 -1.08 -15.01 -1.38
N SER A 61 -0.49 -13.97 -0.80
CA SER A 61 0.00 -12.80 -1.53
C SER A 61 1.11 -13.16 -2.52
N MET A 62 2.02 -14.09 -2.16
CA MET A 62 3.03 -14.58 -3.09
C MET A 62 2.43 -15.32 -4.29
N ALA A 63 1.39 -16.13 -4.07
CA ALA A 63 0.67 -16.79 -5.17
C ALA A 63 -0.01 -15.78 -6.11
N ILE A 64 -0.62 -14.73 -5.55
CA ILE A 64 -1.20 -13.62 -6.33
C ILE A 64 -0.11 -12.86 -7.10
N ALA A 65 1.02 -12.55 -6.46
CA ALA A 65 2.17 -11.87 -7.07
C ALA A 65 2.69 -12.65 -8.27
N TYR A 66 2.81 -13.97 -8.10
CA TYR A 66 3.23 -14.86 -9.17
C TYR A 66 2.24 -14.84 -10.33
N GLY A 67 0.93 -14.82 -10.06
CA GLY A 67 -0.11 -14.64 -11.06
C GLY A 67 0.06 -13.35 -11.87
N PHE A 68 0.27 -12.21 -11.20
CA PHE A 68 0.54 -10.94 -11.89
C PHE A 68 1.85 -10.93 -12.66
N ALA A 69 2.91 -11.55 -12.11
CA ALA A 69 4.19 -11.67 -12.80
C ALA A 69 4.07 -12.48 -14.09
N GLN A 70 3.34 -13.60 -14.07
CA GLN A 70 3.08 -14.39 -15.27
C GLN A 70 2.21 -13.62 -16.27
N ALA A 71 1.11 -13.01 -15.83
CA ALA A 71 0.24 -12.21 -16.69
C ALA A 71 0.99 -11.05 -17.37
N GLY A 72 1.88 -10.36 -16.63
CA GLY A 72 2.71 -9.29 -17.16
C GLY A 72 3.78 -9.73 -18.16
N ILE A 73 4.16 -11.02 -18.17
CA ILE A 73 5.01 -11.59 -19.24
C ILE A 73 4.20 -11.78 -20.52
N PHE A 74 2.95 -12.23 -20.42
CA PHE A 74 2.09 -12.50 -21.58
C PHE A 74 1.44 -11.24 -22.16
N ASN A 75 1.14 -10.24 -21.34
CA ASN A 75 0.50 -9.01 -21.77
C ASN A 75 1.25 -7.78 -21.25
N GLN A 76 1.86 -7.03 -22.19
CA GLN A 76 2.56 -5.78 -21.90
C GLN A 76 1.78 -4.52 -22.35
N ARG A 77 0.49 -4.67 -22.65
CA ARG A 77 -0.37 -3.54 -23.03
C ARG A 77 -0.58 -2.62 -21.83
N PRO A 78 -0.70 -1.29 -22.05
CA PRO A 78 -1.11 -0.38 -21.00
C PRO A 78 -2.53 -0.75 -20.51
N GLY A 79 -2.73 -0.71 -19.20
CA GLY A 79 -4.02 -1.07 -18.58
C GLY A 79 -3.89 -2.03 -17.39
N GLY A 80 -2.71 -2.62 -17.17
CA GLY A 80 -2.43 -3.47 -16.01
C GLY A 80 -3.42 -4.63 -15.89
N MET A 81 -3.99 -4.82 -14.70
CA MET A 81 -4.95 -5.90 -14.42
C MET A 81 -6.14 -5.93 -15.37
N SER A 82 -6.67 -4.76 -15.77
CA SER A 82 -7.81 -4.68 -16.69
C SER A 82 -7.45 -5.18 -18.09
N ALA A 83 -6.21 -4.95 -18.54
CA ALA A 83 -5.73 -5.48 -19.81
C ALA A 83 -5.59 -7.01 -19.77
N TYR A 84 -5.17 -7.58 -18.63
CA TYR A 84 -5.11 -9.03 -18.44
C TYR A 84 -6.51 -9.67 -18.53
N ALA A 85 -7.51 -9.02 -17.93
CA ALA A 85 -8.89 -9.47 -17.99
C ALA A 85 -9.48 -9.38 -19.41
N GLU A 86 -9.05 -8.40 -20.19
CA GLU A 86 -9.48 -8.26 -21.59
C GLU A 86 -9.05 -9.44 -22.46
N ASP A 87 -7.86 -10.01 -22.23
CA ASP A 87 -7.39 -11.15 -23.01
C ASP A 87 -8.25 -12.40 -22.79
N ALA A 88 -8.77 -12.59 -21.58
CA ALA A 88 -9.59 -13.75 -21.22
C ALA A 88 -11.09 -13.55 -21.47
N TYR A 89 -11.58 -12.32 -21.29
CA TYR A 89 -13.02 -12.02 -21.21
C TYR A 89 -13.47 -10.88 -22.14
N GLY A 90 -12.58 -10.36 -22.99
CA GLY A 90 -12.87 -9.25 -23.88
C GLY A 90 -13.15 -7.93 -23.16
N LYS A 91 -13.79 -6.99 -23.87
CA LYS A 91 -14.03 -5.63 -23.39
C LYS A 91 -14.89 -5.56 -22.12
N ASP A 92 -15.79 -6.52 -21.93
CA ASP A 92 -16.64 -6.58 -20.75
C ASP A 92 -15.82 -6.88 -19.49
N GLY A 93 -14.85 -7.80 -19.61
CA GLY A 93 -13.89 -8.09 -18.54
C GLY A 93 -12.98 -6.91 -18.23
N PHE A 94 -12.50 -6.20 -19.26
CA PHE A 94 -11.73 -4.97 -19.08
C PHE A 94 -12.52 -3.96 -18.25
N PHE A 95 -13.77 -3.68 -18.65
CA PHE A 95 -14.62 -2.69 -17.97
C PHE A 95 -14.88 -3.07 -16.52
N LEU A 96 -15.24 -4.33 -16.25
CA LEU A 96 -15.55 -4.79 -14.90
C LEU A 96 -14.34 -4.65 -13.97
N VAL A 97 -13.17 -5.14 -14.38
CA VAL A 97 -11.95 -5.06 -13.55
C VAL A 97 -11.50 -3.61 -13.38
N PHE A 98 -11.57 -2.79 -14.43
CA PHE A 98 -11.27 -1.37 -14.35
C PHE A 98 -12.18 -0.64 -13.35
N PHE A 99 -13.49 -0.86 -13.45
CA PHE A 99 -14.47 -0.20 -12.59
C PHE A 99 -14.32 -0.62 -11.13
N LEU A 100 -14.13 -1.91 -10.86
CA LEU A 100 -13.90 -2.41 -9.51
C LEU A 100 -12.59 -1.88 -8.91
N TYR A 101 -11.53 -1.80 -9.72
CA TYR A 101 -10.26 -1.21 -9.28
C TYR A 101 -10.39 0.29 -9.00
N PHE A 102 -11.12 1.02 -9.84
CA PHE A 102 -11.39 2.43 -9.57
C PHE A 102 -12.16 2.65 -8.26
N LEU A 103 -13.19 1.82 -8.00
CA LEU A 103 -13.95 1.88 -6.76
C LEU A 103 -13.09 1.48 -5.54
N SER A 104 -12.23 0.47 -5.67
CA SER A 104 -11.36 0.04 -4.60
C SER A 104 -10.35 1.12 -4.22
N LEU A 105 -9.80 1.86 -5.19
CA LEU A 105 -8.92 3.00 -4.94
C LEU A 105 -9.63 4.12 -4.17
N ALA A 106 -10.89 4.41 -4.47
CA ALA A 106 -11.66 5.41 -3.75
C ALA A 106 -11.83 5.03 -2.27
N ILE A 107 -12.18 3.76 -1.98
CA ILE A 107 -12.32 3.23 -0.61
C ILE A 107 -10.94 3.19 0.08
N GLY A 108 -9.90 2.77 -0.65
CA GLY A 108 -8.53 2.70 -0.14
C GLY A 108 -8.01 4.07 0.32
N ASN A 109 -8.25 5.12 -0.47
CA ASN A 109 -7.86 6.49 -0.12
C ASN A 109 -8.54 6.98 1.18
N VAL A 110 -9.80 6.62 1.40
CA VAL A 110 -10.50 6.91 2.67
C VAL A 110 -9.81 6.20 3.84
N ALA A 111 -9.49 4.92 3.71
CA ALA A 111 -8.80 4.15 4.74
C ALA A 111 -7.40 4.72 5.03
N ILE A 112 -6.61 5.03 4.00
CA ILE A 112 -5.30 5.70 4.12
C ILE A 112 -5.44 7.03 4.87
N GLY A 113 -6.42 7.85 4.49
CA GLY A 113 -6.66 9.15 5.10
C GLY A 113 -7.07 9.06 6.57
N ILE A 114 -7.92 8.09 6.95
CA ILE A 114 -8.31 7.86 8.34
C ILE A 114 -7.08 7.48 9.18
N SER A 115 -6.22 6.59 8.67
CA SER A 115 -4.97 6.24 9.36
C SER A 115 -4.09 7.48 9.57
N ALA A 116 -3.92 8.30 8.54
CA ALA A 116 -3.12 9.53 8.62
C ALA A 116 -3.68 10.54 9.65
N VAL A 117 -5.01 10.75 9.67
CA VAL A 117 -5.68 11.58 10.68
C VAL A 117 -5.49 11.00 12.09
N GLY A 118 -5.56 9.67 12.23
CA GLY A 118 -5.30 8.97 13.49
C GLY A 118 -3.89 9.22 14.03
N TYR A 119 -2.87 9.26 13.17
CA TYR A 119 -1.51 9.65 13.59
C TYR A 119 -1.40 11.12 13.97
N LEU A 120 -2.03 12.02 13.20
CA LEU A 120 -2.04 13.45 13.52
C LEU A 120 -2.75 13.75 14.85
N ALA A 121 -3.70 12.92 15.26
CA ALA A 121 -4.41 13.06 16.52
C ALA A 121 -3.50 12.92 17.76
N GLY A 122 -2.36 12.23 17.64
CA GLY A 122 -1.35 12.20 18.71
C GLY A 122 -0.76 13.57 19.03
N PHE A 123 -0.76 14.48 18.04
CA PHE A 123 -0.31 15.87 18.20
C PHE A 123 -1.49 16.84 18.36
N PHE A 124 -2.60 16.58 17.65
CA PHE A 124 -3.79 17.41 17.63
C PHE A 124 -5.04 16.57 17.97
N PRO A 125 -5.29 16.27 19.26
CA PRO A 125 -6.39 15.39 19.66
C PRO A 125 -7.78 15.85 19.22
N VAL A 126 -7.95 17.16 18.96
CA VAL A 126 -9.18 17.74 18.44
C VAL A 126 -9.64 17.10 17.12
N LEU A 127 -8.70 16.62 16.30
CA LEU A 127 -8.99 16.03 14.99
C LEU A 127 -9.82 14.75 15.09
N THR A 128 -9.73 14.02 16.20
CA THR A 128 -10.50 12.79 16.44
C THR A 128 -11.42 12.91 17.65
N SER A 129 -11.74 14.13 18.07
CA SER A 129 -12.58 14.39 19.25
C SER A 129 -14.02 13.93 19.07
N THR A 130 -14.54 14.02 17.85
CA THR A 130 -15.88 13.53 17.47
C THR A 130 -15.84 12.91 16.07
N PRO A 131 -16.77 12.00 15.73
CA PRO A 131 -16.84 11.44 14.38
C PRO A 131 -16.95 12.49 13.26
N ILE A 132 -17.62 13.61 13.55
CA ILE A 132 -17.75 14.74 12.62
C ILE A 132 -16.40 15.42 12.41
N MET A 133 -15.63 15.65 13.48
CA MET A 133 -14.29 16.24 13.36
C MET A 133 -13.33 15.33 12.59
N THR A 134 -13.38 14.01 12.83
CA THR A 134 -12.60 13.04 12.06
C THR A 134 -12.96 13.09 10.58
N CYS A 135 -14.25 13.16 10.26
CA CYS A 135 -14.74 13.27 8.88
C CYS A 135 -14.25 14.57 8.21
N LEU A 136 -14.37 15.71 8.89
CA LEU A 136 -13.91 17.00 8.36
C LEU A 136 -12.38 17.01 8.16
N ALA A 137 -11.61 16.51 9.13
CA ALA A 137 -10.16 16.39 9.03
C ALA A 137 -9.74 15.52 7.84
N LEU A 138 -10.43 14.39 7.64
CA LEU A 138 -10.23 13.52 6.49
C LEU A 138 -10.51 14.24 5.17
N ILE A 139 -11.65 14.92 5.04
CA ILE A 139 -12.02 15.66 3.83
C ILE A 139 -10.95 16.71 3.51
N VAL A 140 -10.52 17.49 4.51
CA VAL A 140 -9.47 18.50 4.35
C VAL A 140 -8.16 17.86 3.88
N LEU A 141 -7.76 16.73 4.47
CA LEU A 141 -6.54 16.01 4.11
C LEU A 141 -6.61 15.46 2.66
N LEU A 142 -7.75 14.91 2.26
CA LEU A 142 -7.96 14.42 0.90
C LEU A 142 -7.90 15.57 -0.12
N TRP A 143 -8.49 16.72 0.18
CA TRP A 143 -8.40 17.89 -0.70
C TRP A 143 -6.99 18.46 -0.78
N LEU A 144 -6.27 18.49 0.34
CA LEU A 144 -4.87 18.94 0.38
C LEU A 144 -3.97 18.06 -0.49
N THR A 145 -4.09 16.74 -0.35
CA THR A 145 -3.33 15.79 -1.17
C THR A 145 -3.77 15.81 -2.63
N THR A 146 -5.06 16.00 -2.90
CA THR A 146 -5.59 16.21 -4.27
C THR A 146 -5.04 17.48 -4.90
N ALA A 147 -5.01 18.59 -4.17
CA ALA A 147 -4.44 19.86 -4.65
C ALA A 147 -2.94 19.72 -4.97
N ALA A 148 -2.19 18.97 -4.15
CA ALA A 148 -0.79 18.66 -4.44
C ALA A 148 -0.61 17.88 -5.76
N ASN A 149 -1.60 17.07 -6.17
CA ASN A 149 -1.57 16.34 -7.43
C ASN A 149 -1.79 17.24 -8.66
N PHE A 150 -2.35 18.44 -8.52
CA PHE A 150 -2.44 19.39 -9.64
C PHE A 150 -1.07 19.90 -10.12
N GLY A 151 -0.02 19.75 -9.30
CA GLY A 151 1.37 19.99 -9.71
C GLY A 151 1.93 18.96 -10.71
N GLY A 152 1.14 17.92 -11.03
CA GLY A 152 1.49 16.87 -11.98
C GLY A 152 2.41 15.77 -11.40
N PRO A 153 2.64 14.70 -12.17
CA PRO A 153 3.25 13.47 -11.66
C PRO A 153 4.68 13.64 -11.11
N ARG A 154 5.43 14.63 -11.59
CA ARG A 154 6.79 14.91 -11.12
C ARG A 154 6.81 15.41 -9.67
N ILE A 155 5.88 16.29 -9.31
CA ILE A 155 5.79 16.84 -7.95
C ILE A 155 5.30 15.76 -7.00
N THR A 156 4.22 15.06 -7.34
CA THR A 156 3.70 13.93 -6.54
C THR A 156 4.76 12.86 -6.33
N GLY A 157 5.51 12.49 -7.39
CA GLY A 157 6.58 11.52 -7.30
C GLY A 157 7.73 11.95 -6.38
N ARG A 158 8.12 13.24 -6.41
CA ARG A 158 9.16 13.78 -5.51
C ARG A 158 8.70 13.79 -4.06
N ILE A 159 7.48 14.25 -3.79
CA ILE A 159 6.88 14.22 -2.44
C ILE A 159 6.87 12.77 -1.94
N GLY A 160 6.34 11.85 -2.73
CA GLY A 160 6.29 10.42 -2.41
C GLY A 160 7.67 9.83 -2.09
N SER A 161 8.68 10.14 -2.90
CA SER A 161 10.05 9.64 -2.67
C SER A 161 10.66 10.09 -1.35
N ILE A 162 10.27 11.26 -0.83
CA ILE A 162 10.74 11.79 0.45
C ILE A 162 9.91 11.21 1.59
N THR A 163 8.58 11.22 1.48
CA THR A 163 7.67 10.76 2.54
C THR A 163 7.84 9.28 2.87
N VAL A 164 8.22 8.47 1.88
CA VAL A 164 8.58 7.06 2.05
C VAL A 164 9.63 6.83 3.12
N TRP A 165 10.68 7.66 3.16
CA TRP A 165 11.72 7.52 4.17
C TRP A 165 11.21 7.78 5.58
N GLY A 166 10.16 8.61 5.71
CA GLY A 166 9.44 8.82 6.96
C GLY A 166 8.77 7.56 7.51
N VAL A 167 8.52 6.55 6.67
CA VAL A 167 7.99 5.24 7.10
C VAL A 167 9.11 4.22 7.23
N ILE A 168 10.00 4.14 6.24
CA ILE A 168 11.08 3.14 6.21
C ILE A 168 12.03 3.32 7.40
N ILE A 169 12.42 4.56 7.73
CA ILE A 169 13.39 4.81 8.81
C ILE A 169 12.82 4.38 10.16
N PRO A 170 11.64 4.83 10.62
CA PRO A 170 11.10 4.39 11.91
C PRO A 170 10.85 2.89 11.98
N VAL A 171 10.29 2.29 10.92
CA VAL A 171 10.04 0.84 10.89
C VAL A 171 11.35 0.06 10.95
N GLY A 172 12.34 0.42 10.12
CA GLY A 172 13.65 -0.23 10.13
C GLY A 172 14.39 -0.08 11.45
N LEU A 173 14.36 1.12 12.05
CA LEU A 173 14.93 1.35 13.38
C LEU A 173 14.22 0.49 14.44
N LEU A 174 12.90 0.43 14.44
CA LEU A 174 12.15 -0.40 15.39
C LEU A 174 12.46 -1.89 15.19
N SER A 175 12.56 -2.36 13.95
CA SER A 175 12.89 -3.77 13.62
C SER A 175 14.30 -4.20 14.05
N ILE A 176 15.24 -3.26 14.20
CA ILE A 176 16.63 -3.55 14.60
C ILE A 176 16.85 -3.24 16.09
N ILE A 177 16.50 -2.03 16.51
CA ILE A 177 16.80 -1.48 17.84
C ILE A 177 15.72 -1.84 18.86
N GLY A 178 14.47 -2.07 18.42
CA GLY A 178 13.35 -2.40 19.31
C GLY A 178 13.57 -3.68 20.12
N TRP A 179 14.41 -4.60 19.64
CA TRP A 179 14.80 -5.81 20.36
C TRP A 179 15.49 -5.53 21.70
N LEU A 180 16.15 -4.37 21.86
CA LEU A 180 16.79 -3.99 23.13
C LEU A 180 15.76 -3.74 24.25
N TRP A 181 14.52 -3.40 23.90
CA TRP A 181 13.41 -3.21 24.84
C TRP A 181 12.37 -4.33 24.76
N PHE A 182 12.63 -5.38 23.97
CA PHE A 182 11.71 -6.49 23.84
C PHE A 182 11.68 -7.33 25.13
N SER A 183 10.49 -7.55 25.66
CA SER A 183 10.26 -8.41 26.82
C SER A 183 9.46 -9.64 26.42
N SER A 184 10.07 -10.82 26.58
CA SER A 184 9.41 -12.11 26.31
C SER A 184 8.22 -12.35 27.24
N SER A 185 8.26 -11.86 28.48
CA SER A 185 7.16 -12.00 29.43
C SER A 185 5.94 -11.18 29.03
N THR A 186 6.15 -9.94 28.57
CA THR A 186 5.07 -9.08 28.04
C THR A 186 4.45 -9.68 26.79
N PHE A 187 5.29 -10.20 25.88
CA PHE A 187 4.81 -10.87 24.66
C PHE A 187 4.00 -12.12 24.97
N ALA A 188 4.47 -12.97 25.89
CA ALA A 188 3.76 -14.19 26.31
C ALA A 188 2.42 -13.87 26.97
N ALA A 189 2.36 -12.85 27.83
CA ALA A 189 1.12 -12.41 28.47
C ALA A 189 0.09 -11.90 27.45
N ALA A 190 0.56 -11.27 26.36
CA ALA A 190 -0.28 -10.78 25.28
C ALA A 190 -0.50 -11.79 24.14
N TRP A 191 -0.07 -13.05 24.28
CA TRP A 191 -0.18 -14.07 23.22
C TRP A 191 -1.62 -14.30 22.79
N ASN A 192 -2.50 -14.61 23.74
CA ASN A 192 -3.90 -14.90 23.47
C ASN A 192 -4.79 -14.42 24.63
N PRO A 193 -4.90 -13.10 24.85
CA PRO A 193 -5.62 -12.55 26.00
C PRO A 193 -7.12 -12.87 25.97
N LYS A 194 -7.66 -13.18 24.79
CA LYS A 194 -9.08 -13.50 24.56
C LYS A 194 -9.37 -15.01 24.56
N GLY A 195 -8.37 -15.87 24.77
CA GLY A 195 -8.54 -17.32 24.78
C GLY A 195 -9.08 -17.90 23.46
N LEU A 196 -8.79 -17.26 22.33
CA LEU A 196 -9.28 -17.66 21.01
C LEU A 196 -8.68 -18.99 20.58
N SER A 197 -9.43 -19.78 19.80
CA SER A 197 -8.83 -20.90 19.07
C SER A 197 -7.84 -20.39 18.02
N LEU A 198 -6.86 -21.21 17.63
CA LEU A 198 -5.87 -20.85 16.60
C LEU A 198 -6.53 -20.39 15.30
N GLY A 199 -7.55 -21.11 14.82
CA GLY A 199 -8.27 -20.75 13.60
C GLY A 199 -8.97 -19.40 13.69
N GLN A 200 -9.57 -19.06 14.84
CA GLN A 200 -10.23 -17.78 15.06
C GLN A 200 -9.22 -16.63 15.21
N GLY A 201 -8.15 -16.84 15.97
CA GLY A 201 -7.09 -15.85 16.16
C GLY A 201 -6.38 -15.49 14.85
N MET A 202 -6.08 -16.50 14.03
CA MET A 202 -5.52 -16.28 12.68
C MET A 202 -6.56 -15.66 11.74
N GLY A 203 -7.74 -16.27 11.63
CA GLY A 203 -8.76 -15.89 10.65
C GLY A 203 -9.23 -14.44 10.80
N SER A 204 -9.36 -13.96 12.04
CA SER A 204 -9.73 -12.57 12.32
C SER A 204 -8.69 -11.53 11.87
N SER A 205 -7.45 -11.95 11.62
CA SER A 205 -6.33 -11.06 11.30
C SER A 205 -5.86 -11.17 9.86
N ILE A 206 -6.29 -12.19 9.10
CA ILE A 206 -5.91 -12.38 7.69
C ILE A 206 -6.30 -11.18 6.83
N SER A 207 -7.51 -10.63 7.00
CA SER A 207 -7.96 -9.47 6.23
C SER A 207 -7.14 -8.22 6.53
N LEU A 208 -6.70 -8.06 7.79
CA LEU A 208 -5.82 -6.97 8.19
C LEU A 208 -4.44 -7.13 7.55
N THR A 209 -3.86 -8.32 7.63
CA THR A 209 -2.54 -8.58 7.05
C THR A 209 -2.55 -8.57 5.52
N LEU A 210 -3.62 -9.02 4.86
CA LEU A 210 -3.78 -8.93 3.40
C LEU A 210 -3.75 -7.48 2.91
N TRP A 211 -4.33 -6.56 3.67
CA TRP A 211 -4.30 -5.15 3.34
C TRP A 211 -2.88 -4.56 3.32
N ALA A 212 -1.93 -5.18 4.03
CA ALA A 212 -0.52 -4.81 3.98
C ALA A 212 0.18 -5.14 2.65
N PHE A 213 -0.43 -5.99 1.81
CA PHE A 213 0.11 -6.38 0.51
C PHE A 213 -0.62 -5.72 -0.67
N LEU A 214 -1.58 -4.84 -0.41
CA LEU A 214 -2.30 -4.11 -1.45
C LEU A 214 -1.39 -3.06 -2.10
N GLY A 215 -1.41 -2.93 -3.43
CA GLY A 215 -0.49 -2.07 -4.19
C GLY A 215 0.68 -2.81 -4.84
N MET A 216 0.54 -4.13 -5.01
CA MET A 216 1.50 -5.02 -5.66
C MET A 216 1.31 -5.13 -7.18
N GLU A 217 0.13 -4.74 -7.66
CA GLU A 217 -0.29 -4.64 -9.07
C GLU A 217 0.42 -3.51 -9.85
#